data_AF-A0A6J5Y1K9-F1
#
_entry.id   AF-A0A6J5Y1K9-F1
#
_cell.length_a   1.000
_cell.length_b   1.000
_cell.length_c   1.000
_cell.angle_alpha   90.00
_cell.angle_beta   90.00
_cell.angle_gamma   90.00
#
_symmetry.space_group_name_H-M   'P 1'
#
loop_
_entity.id
_entity.type
_entity.pdbx_description
1 polymer ?
#
loop_
_entity_poly.entity_id
_entity_poly.type
_entity_poly.pdbx_seq_one_letter_code
_entity_poly.pdbx_strand_id
1 'polypeptide(L)'
;MGEGEDCMTIPVIDMQKFPDAEEYKKLREASEIWGCFRLINHKIPLALMKEMKAVVRSLLDLPMEIKQQNKDVIAGSGYMAPSKANPLYEALGLYDLGSPEAVHTFCSKLDASSHQREIISKYAQAVYDQIVEIGHKLAESLGLVNVDFLKGWPCQFRINKYNFKPESVGSSGVQIHTDSGFLTILQDDENVGGLEVMDKSGAFVPVDPCPGTLLVNLGDVAQAWSNGRLCNVRHRVQCREATIRVSIATFLLGPKDQEAVEAPPEFVDSEHPRLYVPFTYEDYRKLRLSSKLQAGEALALLRTTPS
;
A
#
# COMPACT_ATOMS: atom_id res chain seq x y z
N MET A 1 2.85 20.99 -23.21
CA MET A 1 3.18 19.75 -23.94
C MET A 1 4.21 19.05 -23.08
N GLY A 2 3.76 18.05 -22.33
CA GLY A 2 4.36 17.64 -21.06
C GLY A 2 5.38 16.51 -21.20
N GLU A 3 6.56 16.72 -20.63
CA GLU A 3 7.65 15.73 -20.51
C GLU A 3 7.35 14.60 -19.49
N GLY A 4 6.07 14.23 -19.29
CA GLY A 4 5.64 13.29 -18.24
C GLY A 4 4.70 12.17 -18.68
N GLU A 5 4.24 12.14 -19.94
CA GLU A 5 3.29 11.11 -20.42
C GLU A 5 3.99 9.82 -20.88
N ASP A 6 5.28 9.86 -21.19
CA ASP A 6 6.01 8.75 -21.86
C ASP A 6 6.54 7.66 -20.90
N CYS A 7 6.19 7.72 -19.60
CA CYS A 7 6.69 6.81 -18.55
C CYS A 7 5.60 5.86 -18.00
N MET A 8 4.37 5.92 -18.49
CA MET A 8 3.21 5.39 -17.77
C MET A 8 2.58 4.16 -18.45
N THR A 9 3.08 2.96 -18.12
CA THR A 9 2.51 1.68 -18.56
C THR A 9 1.21 1.31 -17.85
N ILE A 10 0.93 1.95 -16.71
CA ILE A 10 -0.25 1.72 -15.87
C ILE A 10 -1.18 2.93 -15.90
N PRO A 11 -2.48 2.77 -15.62
CA PRO A 11 -3.44 3.87 -15.61
C PRO A 11 -3.01 5.00 -14.66
N VAL A 12 -3.33 6.24 -15.04
CA VAL A 12 -3.04 7.45 -14.25
C VAL A 12 -4.34 8.11 -13.84
N ILE A 13 -4.52 8.42 -12.57
CA ILE A 13 -5.66 9.12 -12.00
C ILE A 13 -5.22 10.52 -11.56
N ASP A 14 -5.92 11.53 -12.06
CA ASP A 14 -5.67 12.94 -11.76
C ASP A 14 -6.55 13.41 -10.61
N MET A 15 -5.94 13.59 -9.44
CA MET A 15 -6.68 13.96 -8.23
C MET A 15 -7.37 15.33 -8.31
N GLN A 16 -6.95 16.23 -9.22
CA GLN A 16 -7.58 17.54 -9.40
C GLN A 16 -8.79 17.52 -10.33
N LYS A 17 -9.00 16.43 -11.09
CA LYS A 17 -10.16 16.32 -11.99
C LYS A 17 -11.43 15.91 -11.27
N PHE A 18 -11.35 15.39 -10.05
CA PHE A 18 -12.56 15.13 -9.27
C PHE A 18 -13.30 16.45 -8.94
N PRO A 19 -14.65 16.47 -8.98
CA PRO A 19 -15.56 15.32 -9.11
C PRO A 19 -16.05 15.01 -10.54
N ASP A 20 -15.22 15.20 -11.58
CA ASP A 20 -15.57 14.84 -12.97
C ASP A 20 -15.95 13.35 -13.08
N ALA A 21 -17.10 13.08 -13.72
CA ALA A 21 -17.63 11.74 -13.92
C ALA A 21 -16.69 10.86 -14.76
N GLU A 22 -15.98 11.43 -15.73
CA GLU A 22 -15.01 10.68 -16.53
C GLU A 22 -13.80 10.25 -15.69
N GLU A 23 -13.39 11.05 -14.70
CA GLU A 23 -12.30 10.66 -13.80
C GLU A 23 -12.74 9.57 -12.81
N TYR A 24 -13.97 9.61 -12.31
CA TYR A 24 -14.55 8.50 -11.54
C TYR A 24 -14.63 7.21 -12.35
N LYS A 25 -15.06 7.30 -13.62
CA LYS A 25 -15.10 6.15 -14.53
C LYS A 25 -13.71 5.58 -14.76
N LYS A 26 -12.71 6.43 -15.02
CA LYS A 26 -11.31 6.03 -15.18
C LYS A 26 -10.76 5.35 -13.93
N LEU A 27 -11.06 5.89 -12.75
CA LEU A 27 -10.69 5.30 -11.47
C LEU A 27 -11.31 3.90 -11.31
N ARG A 28 -12.60 3.76 -11.60
CA ARG A 28 -13.29 2.47 -11.56
C ARG A 28 -12.64 1.46 -12.50
N GLU A 29 -12.48 1.80 -13.77
CA GLU A 29 -11.89 0.91 -14.78
C GLU A 29 -10.46 0.50 -14.44
N ALA A 30 -9.62 1.43 -13.98
CA ALA A 30 -8.27 1.10 -13.52
C ALA A 30 -8.29 0.11 -12.35
N SER A 31 -9.23 0.29 -11.43
CA SER A 31 -9.36 -0.52 -10.21
C SER A 31 -9.93 -1.92 -10.48
N GLU A 32 -10.88 -2.05 -11.40
CA GLU A 32 -11.47 -3.32 -11.83
C GLU A 32 -10.55 -4.09 -12.80
N ILE A 33 -9.76 -3.38 -13.62
CA ILE A 33 -8.93 -4.01 -14.65
C ILE A 33 -7.53 -4.33 -14.13
N TRP A 34 -6.87 -3.34 -13.52
CA TRP A 34 -5.48 -3.46 -13.11
C TRP A 34 -5.34 -3.73 -11.62
N GLY A 35 -6.25 -3.20 -10.79
CA GLY A 35 -6.02 -3.13 -9.35
C GLY A 35 -4.82 -2.26 -8.97
N CYS A 36 -4.31 -1.49 -9.93
CA CYS A 36 -3.08 -0.71 -9.83
C CYS A 36 -3.18 0.54 -10.71
N PHE A 37 -2.78 1.70 -10.18
CA PHE A 37 -2.76 2.97 -10.92
C PHE A 37 -1.86 3.99 -10.25
N ARG A 38 -1.42 5.02 -10.99
CA ARG A 38 -0.71 6.16 -10.41
C ARG A 38 -1.65 7.30 -10.07
N LEU A 39 -1.35 8.02 -9.00
CA LEU A 39 -1.93 9.31 -8.67
C LEU A 39 -0.99 10.43 -9.10
N ILE A 40 -1.53 11.39 -9.86
CA ILE A 40 -0.90 12.68 -10.15
C ILE A 40 -1.74 13.80 -9.51
N ASN A 41 -1.13 14.98 -9.39
CA ASN A 41 -1.77 16.17 -8.83
C ASN A 41 -2.41 15.92 -7.44
N HIS A 42 -1.86 14.96 -6.69
CA HIS A 42 -2.24 14.64 -5.33
C HIS A 42 -1.88 15.77 -4.36
N LYS A 43 -2.47 15.78 -3.17
CA LYS A 43 -2.32 16.89 -2.22
C LYS A 43 -1.00 16.92 -1.44
N ILE A 44 -0.21 15.85 -1.51
CA ILE A 44 1.09 15.78 -0.82
C ILE A 44 2.10 16.69 -1.53
N PRO A 45 2.69 17.69 -0.85
CA PRO A 45 3.69 18.55 -1.46
C PRO A 45 4.93 17.76 -1.90
N LEU A 46 5.40 18.00 -3.13
CA LEU A 46 6.61 17.33 -3.66
C LEU A 46 7.86 17.59 -2.81
N ALA A 47 7.96 18.77 -2.19
CA ALA A 47 9.03 19.09 -1.25
C ALA A 47 8.99 18.17 -0.02
N LEU A 48 7.80 17.93 0.55
CA LEU A 48 7.62 17.03 1.69
C LEU A 48 7.94 15.57 1.32
N MET A 49 7.55 15.13 0.12
CA MET A 49 7.92 13.81 -0.41
C MET A 49 9.44 13.63 -0.51
N LYS A 50 10.15 14.66 -0.97
CA LYS A 50 11.61 14.67 -1.09
C LYS A 50 12.30 14.69 0.28
N GLU A 51 11.83 15.56 1.18
CA GLU A 51 12.32 15.63 2.55
C GLU A 51 12.12 14.31 3.29
N MET A 52 10.95 13.68 3.13
CA MET A 52 10.67 12.39 3.74
C MET A 52 11.63 11.30 3.22
N LYS A 53 11.90 11.24 1.91
CA LYS A 53 12.92 10.33 1.36
C LYS A 53 14.32 10.58 1.94
N ALA A 54 14.70 11.84 2.14
CA ALA A 54 15.98 12.18 2.75
C ALA A 54 16.03 11.72 4.22
N VAL A 55 14.95 11.92 4.98
CA VAL A 55 14.83 11.43 6.36
C VAL A 55 14.94 9.91 6.40
N VAL A 56 14.22 9.20 5.53
CA VAL A 56 14.30 7.74 5.42
C VAL A 56 15.73 7.25 5.20
N ARG A 57 16.44 7.81 4.22
CA ARG A 57 17.83 7.43 3.94
C ARG A 57 18.69 7.69 5.17
N SER A 58 18.58 8.88 5.75
CA SER A 58 19.36 9.25 6.93
C SER A 58 19.14 8.33 8.14
N LEU A 59 17.94 7.76 8.33
CA LEU A 59 17.66 6.83 9.43
C LEU A 59 18.14 5.41 9.14
N LEU A 60 17.98 4.92 7.91
CA LEU A 60 18.33 3.54 7.53
C LEU A 60 19.81 3.38 7.09
N ASP A 61 20.52 4.48 6.86
CA ASP A 61 21.96 4.51 6.63
C ASP A 61 22.79 4.55 7.94
N LEU A 62 22.14 4.71 9.10
CA LEU A 62 22.80 4.65 10.39
C LEU A 62 23.39 3.25 10.65
N PRO A 63 24.43 3.15 11.51
CA PRO A 63 24.93 1.88 12.03
C PRO A 63 23.81 1.00 12.60
N MET A 64 23.94 -0.31 12.44
CA MET A 64 22.93 -1.28 12.86
C MET A 64 22.59 -1.14 14.34
N GLU A 65 23.59 -0.85 15.18
CA GLU A 65 23.46 -0.70 16.63
C GLU A 65 22.52 0.46 16.97
N ILE A 66 22.57 1.57 16.22
CA ILE A 66 21.68 2.72 16.42
C ILE A 66 20.28 2.39 15.91
N LYS A 67 20.16 1.77 14.73
CA LYS A 67 18.85 1.37 14.18
C LYS A 67 18.10 0.41 15.11
N GLN A 68 18.82 -0.50 15.77
CA GLN A 68 18.24 -1.45 16.73
C GLN A 68 17.67 -0.77 17.99
N GLN A 69 18.11 0.43 18.36
CA GLN A 69 17.49 1.20 19.45
C GLN A 69 16.03 1.57 19.12
N ASN A 70 15.71 1.67 17.82
CA ASN A 70 14.37 1.93 17.33
C ASN A 70 13.56 0.66 17.04
N LYS A 71 13.96 -0.53 17.49
CA LYS A 71 13.25 -1.79 17.16
C LYS A 71 11.80 -1.84 17.64
N ASP A 72 11.55 -1.37 18.86
CA ASP A 72 10.25 -1.45 19.54
C ASP A 72 9.85 -0.06 20.08
N VAL A 73 9.73 0.94 19.18
CA VAL A 73 9.41 2.35 19.54
C VAL A 73 8.07 2.43 20.26
N ILE A 74 7.07 1.73 19.73
CA ILE A 74 5.78 1.43 20.39
C ILE A 74 5.39 -0.01 20.03
N ALA A 75 4.38 -0.57 20.71
CA ALA A 75 3.94 -1.94 20.43
C ALA A 75 3.62 -2.14 18.95
N GLY A 76 4.28 -3.13 18.31
CA GLY A 76 4.10 -3.45 16.89
C GLY A 76 4.72 -2.45 15.91
N SER A 77 5.49 -1.46 16.37
CA SER A 77 6.12 -0.44 15.52
C SER A 77 7.59 -0.22 15.87
N GLY A 78 8.39 -0.02 14.84
CA GLY A 78 9.81 0.22 14.96
C GLY A 78 10.60 -0.42 13.83
N TYR A 79 11.91 -0.51 14.05
CA TYR A 79 12.89 -0.98 13.11
C TYR A 79 12.84 -2.51 12.98
N MET A 80 12.77 -2.96 11.74
CA MET A 80 12.81 -4.35 11.34
C MET A 80 14.16 -4.61 10.66
N ALA A 81 15.04 -5.31 11.36
CA ALA A 81 16.33 -5.70 10.84
C ALA A 81 16.20 -6.80 9.75
N PRO A 82 17.21 -6.96 8.89
CA PRO A 82 17.27 -8.08 7.97
C PRO A 82 17.15 -9.43 8.67
N SER A 83 16.46 -10.36 8.00
CA SER A 83 16.21 -11.70 8.52
C SER A 83 16.79 -12.76 7.60
N LYS A 84 16.84 -14.02 8.04
CA LYS A 84 17.23 -15.14 7.17
C LYS A 84 16.34 -15.27 5.93
N ALA A 85 15.05 -14.93 6.05
CA ALA A 85 14.10 -15.00 4.95
C ALA A 85 14.28 -13.83 3.95
N ASN A 86 14.61 -12.64 4.46
CA ASN A 86 14.84 -11.43 3.66
C ASN A 86 16.14 -10.75 4.11
N PRO A 87 17.32 -11.26 3.68
CA PRO A 87 18.62 -10.82 4.20
C PRO A 87 19.06 -9.45 3.67
N LEU A 88 18.42 -8.94 2.63
CA LEU A 88 18.74 -7.64 2.02
C LEU A 88 17.75 -6.55 2.42
N TYR A 89 16.69 -6.90 3.15
CA TYR A 89 15.57 -6.02 3.46
C TYR A 89 15.63 -5.55 4.91
N GLU A 90 15.48 -4.25 5.10
CA GLU A 90 15.25 -3.64 6.39
C GLU A 90 14.11 -2.62 6.28
N ALA A 91 13.47 -2.31 7.40
CA ALA A 91 12.36 -1.38 7.39
C ALA A 91 12.20 -0.63 8.72
N LEU A 92 11.43 0.47 8.69
CA LEU A 92 10.91 1.15 9.87
C LEU A 92 9.39 1.23 9.73
N GLY A 93 8.65 0.59 10.64
CA GLY A 93 7.20 0.52 10.59
C GLY A 93 6.54 1.37 11.68
N LEU A 94 5.41 1.98 11.36
CA LEU A 94 4.53 2.67 12.31
C LEU A 94 3.10 2.16 12.12
N TYR A 95 2.54 1.64 13.20
CA TYR A 95 1.14 1.29 13.36
C TYR A 95 0.59 2.08 14.56
N ASP A 96 -0.38 2.96 14.42
CA ASP A 96 -1.36 3.12 13.35
C ASP A 96 -1.49 4.59 12.92
N LEU A 97 -1.40 4.91 11.62
CA LEU A 97 -1.57 6.29 11.14
C LEU A 97 -2.98 6.84 11.33
N GLY A 98 -4.00 5.97 11.43
CA GLY A 98 -5.36 6.38 11.77
C GLY A 98 -5.53 6.83 13.23
N SER A 99 -4.49 6.66 14.07
CA SER A 99 -4.46 7.12 15.45
C SER A 99 -3.45 8.27 15.61
N PRO A 100 -3.92 9.53 15.76
CA PRO A 100 -3.03 10.66 16.04
C PRO A 100 -2.17 10.45 17.30
N GLU A 101 -2.70 9.76 18.30
CA GLU A 101 -1.97 9.39 19.52
C GLU A 101 -0.82 8.42 19.24
N ALA A 102 -1.04 7.40 18.40
CA ALA A 102 0.00 6.46 18.01
C ALA A 102 1.11 7.15 17.22
N VAL A 103 0.75 8.02 16.26
CA VAL A 103 1.72 8.81 15.47
C VAL A 103 2.55 9.73 16.38
N HIS A 104 1.90 10.47 17.27
CA HIS A 104 2.59 11.35 18.22
C HIS A 104 3.53 10.56 19.16
N THR A 105 3.03 9.45 19.72
CA THR A 105 3.82 8.62 20.64
C THR A 105 5.01 7.99 19.93
N PHE A 106 4.84 7.49 18.71
CA PHE A 106 5.94 6.98 17.91
C PHE A 106 7.00 8.05 17.64
N CYS A 107 6.59 9.22 17.12
CA CYS A 107 7.53 10.28 16.77
C CYS A 107 8.26 10.85 18.00
N SER A 108 7.59 10.93 19.15
CA SER A 108 8.23 11.40 20.40
C SER A 108 9.26 10.42 20.97
N LYS A 109 9.10 9.10 20.73
CA LYS A 109 10.00 8.06 21.21
C LYS A 109 11.07 7.65 20.21
N LEU A 110 10.87 7.90 18.92
CA LEU A 110 11.82 7.57 17.87
C LEU A 110 13.15 8.27 18.12
N ASP A 111 14.25 7.52 18.19
CA ASP A 111 15.59 8.11 18.24
C ASP A 111 15.97 8.68 16.87
N ALA A 112 15.63 9.95 16.73
CA ALA A 112 15.82 10.80 15.56
C ALA A 112 15.88 12.27 16.03
N SER A 113 16.38 13.18 15.19
CA SER A 113 16.34 14.62 15.46
C SER A 113 14.90 15.16 15.47
N SER A 114 14.69 16.30 16.12
CA SER A 114 13.40 16.99 16.14
C SER A 114 12.87 17.28 14.74
N HIS A 115 13.76 17.68 13.82
CA HIS A 115 13.40 17.95 12.43
C HIS A 115 12.94 16.68 11.70
N GLN A 116 13.66 15.56 11.84
CA GLN A 116 13.26 14.28 11.23
C GLN A 116 11.88 13.82 11.74
N ARG A 117 11.62 13.93 13.05
CA ARG A 117 10.32 13.58 13.65
C ARG A 117 9.19 14.45 13.11
N GLU A 118 9.44 15.74 12.92
CA GLU A 118 8.48 16.68 12.35
C GLU A 118 8.12 16.31 10.90
N ILE A 119 9.12 16.00 10.06
CA ILE A 119 8.90 15.56 8.69
C ILE A 119 8.11 14.24 8.65
N ILE A 120 8.46 13.26 9.47
CA ILE A 120 7.70 12.00 9.58
C ILE A 120 6.25 12.27 9.94
N SER A 121 6.00 13.13 10.94
CA SER A 121 4.63 13.47 11.37
C SER A 121 3.83 14.16 10.27
N LYS A 122 4.42 15.14 9.58
CA LYS A 122 3.78 15.86 8.47
C LYS A 122 3.48 14.92 7.30
N TYR A 123 4.43 14.08 6.92
CA TYR A 123 4.25 13.12 5.83
C TYR A 123 3.20 12.07 6.19
N ALA A 124 3.23 11.54 7.42
CA ALA A 124 2.25 10.58 7.93
C ALA A 124 0.83 11.12 7.85
N GLN A 125 0.60 12.37 8.27
CA GLN A 125 -0.71 13.00 8.12
C GLN A 125 -1.11 13.16 6.65
N ALA A 126 -0.22 13.71 5.82
CA ALA A 126 -0.54 13.97 4.41
C ALA A 126 -0.85 12.69 3.62
N VAL A 127 -0.11 11.60 3.87
CA VAL A 127 -0.36 10.31 3.21
C VAL A 127 -1.61 9.61 3.76
N TYR A 128 -1.93 9.79 5.04
CA TYR A 128 -3.19 9.30 5.63
C TYR A 128 -4.39 10.03 5.03
N ASP A 129 -4.35 11.36 4.92
CA ASP A 129 -5.43 12.11 4.28
C ASP A 129 -5.61 11.67 2.81
N GLN A 130 -4.50 11.43 2.11
CA GLN A 130 -4.52 10.98 0.72
C GLN A 130 -5.07 9.55 0.56
N ILE A 131 -4.75 8.63 1.48
CA ILE A 131 -5.21 7.23 1.44
C ILE A 131 -6.70 7.10 1.75
N VAL A 132 -7.20 7.91 2.69
CA VAL A 132 -8.62 8.00 3.01
C VAL A 132 -9.39 8.62 1.84
N GLU A 133 -8.90 9.73 1.28
CA GLU A 133 -9.55 10.39 0.14
C GLU A 133 -9.69 9.47 -1.08
N ILE A 134 -8.64 8.74 -1.46
CA ILE A 134 -8.75 7.81 -2.60
C ILE A 134 -9.67 6.63 -2.29
N GLY A 135 -9.71 6.18 -1.04
CA GLY A 135 -10.63 5.14 -0.59
C GLY A 135 -12.11 5.55 -0.70
N HIS A 136 -12.46 6.78 -0.29
CA HIS A 136 -13.82 7.31 -0.50
C HIS A 136 -14.14 7.49 -1.98
N LYS A 137 -13.20 8.01 -2.78
CA LYS A 137 -13.38 8.14 -4.23
C LYS A 137 -13.59 6.80 -4.93
N LEU A 138 -12.96 5.72 -4.45
CA LEU A 138 -13.20 4.36 -4.93
C LEU A 138 -14.61 3.87 -4.58
N ALA A 139 -15.11 4.14 -3.37
CA ALA A 139 -16.48 3.79 -3.01
C ALA A 139 -17.51 4.58 -3.84
N GLU A 140 -17.31 5.89 -4.00
CA GLU A 140 -18.14 6.76 -4.84
C GLU A 140 -18.09 6.32 -6.30
N SER A 141 -16.90 5.95 -6.80
CA SER A 141 -16.75 5.42 -8.14
C SER A 141 -17.54 4.15 -8.34
N LEU A 142 -17.87 3.38 -7.29
CA LEU A 142 -18.73 2.18 -7.33
C LEU A 142 -20.21 2.47 -7.02
N GLY A 143 -20.59 3.74 -6.79
CA GLY A 143 -21.95 4.16 -6.50
C GLY A 143 -22.31 4.22 -5.01
N LEU A 144 -21.35 4.00 -4.11
CA LEU A 144 -21.53 4.21 -2.67
C LEU A 144 -21.16 5.65 -2.29
N VAL A 145 -22.17 6.50 -2.19
CA VAL A 145 -22.01 7.92 -1.84
C VAL A 145 -22.39 8.14 -0.38
N ASN A 146 -21.66 9.01 0.33
CA ASN A 146 -21.92 9.41 1.73
C ASN A 146 -21.79 8.28 2.78
N VAL A 147 -21.06 7.21 2.48
CA VAL A 147 -20.76 6.15 3.45
C VAL A 147 -19.32 6.30 3.92
N ASP A 148 -19.13 6.69 5.18
CA ASP A 148 -17.79 6.69 5.79
C ASP A 148 -17.41 5.28 6.26
N PHE A 149 -17.20 4.38 5.31
CA PHE A 149 -16.91 2.97 5.57
C PHE A 149 -15.50 2.72 6.12
N LEU A 150 -14.60 3.70 5.97
CA LEU A 150 -13.21 3.62 6.41
C LEU A 150 -12.99 4.10 7.84
N LYS A 151 -14.05 4.58 8.50
CA LYS A 151 -13.97 5.07 9.87
C LYS A 151 -13.39 4.01 10.79
N GLY A 152 -12.28 4.34 11.46
CA GLY A 152 -11.61 3.43 12.39
C GLY A 152 -10.74 2.35 11.74
N TRP A 153 -10.62 2.33 10.40
CA TRP A 153 -9.75 1.38 9.73
C TRP A 153 -8.28 1.76 9.96
N PRO A 154 -7.41 0.80 10.34
CA PRO A 154 -6.01 1.08 10.56
C PRO A 154 -5.26 1.35 9.26
N CYS A 155 -4.21 2.15 9.38
CA CYS A 155 -3.17 2.31 8.40
C CYS A 155 -1.81 1.87 8.97
N GLN A 156 -1.20 0.87 8.34
CA GLN A 156 0.20 0.55 8.59
C GLN A 156 1.08 1.41 7.70
N PHE A 157 2.00 2.16 8.28
CA PHE A 157 3.06 2.85 7.57
C PHE A 157 4.33 2.03 7.59
N ARG A 158 5.05 2.01 6.47
CA ARG A 158 6.33 1.32 6.37
C ARG A 158 7.29 2.03 5.43
N ILE A 159 8.49 2.22 5.94
CA ILE A 159 9.66 2.62 5.18
C ILE A 159 10.45 1.36 4.88
N ASN A 160 10.76 1.11 3.61
CA ASN A 160 11.46 -0.09 3.15
C ASN A 160 12.81 0.28 2.53
N LYS A 161 13.86 -0.45 2.86
CA LYS A 161 15.17 -0.37 2.20
C LYS A 161 15.65 -1.75 1.80
N TYR A 162 16.03 -1.87 0.53
CA TYR A 162 16.62 -3.08 -0.04
C TYR A 162 18.08 -2.78 -0.39
N ASN A 163 19.00 -3.48 0.25
CA ASN A 163 20.43 -3.38 0.00
C ASN A 163 20.84 -4.39 -1.07
N PHE A 164 20.49 -4.15 -2.34
CA PHE A 164 20.84 -5.08 -3.40
C PHE A 164 22.34 -5.09 -3.69
N LYS A 165 22.82 -6.25 -4.10
CA LYS A 165 24.22 -6.56 -4.38
C LYS A 165 24.36 -7.15 -5.78
N PRO A 166 25.57 -7.22 -6.37
CA PRO A 166 25.77 -7.84 -7.66
C PRO A 166 25.19 -9.25 -7.75
N GLU A 167 25.28 -10.03 -6.67
CA GLU A 167 24.78 -11.41 -6.63
C GLU A 167 23.26 -11.51 -6.53
N SER A 168 22.56 -10.42 -6.17
CA SER A 168 21.10 -10.40 -6.12
C SER A 168 20.46 -9.92 -7.42
N VAL A 169 21.23 -9.42 -8.39
CA VAL A 169 20.68 -8.97 -9.67
C VAL A 169 19.98 -10.14 -10.39
N GLY A 170 18.74 -9.91 -10.82
CA GLY A 170 17.86 -10.92 -11.41
C GLY A 170 17.06 -11.76 -10.39
N SER A 171 17.32 -11.59 -9.10
CA SER A 171 16.52 -12.21 -8.03
C SER A 171 15.33 -11.35 -7.61
N SER A 172 14.35 -11.99 -6.98
CA SER A 172 13.19 -11.32 -6.42
C SER A 172 13.51 -10.71 -5.05
N GLY A 173 13.53 -9.38 -4.97
CA GLY A 173 13.65 -8.63 -3.72
C GLY A 173 12.38 -8.68 -2.86
N VAL A 174 11.22 -8.87 -3.49
CA VAL A 174 9.96 -9.21 -2.82
C VAL A 174 9.23 -10.24 -3.67
N GLN A 175 8.91 -11.40 -3.09
CA GLN A 175 8.20 -12.48 -3.75
C GLN A 175 6.80 -12.05 -4.24
N ILE A 176 6.23 -12.84 -5.17
CA ILE A 176 4.89 -12.57 -5.70
C ILE A 176 3.87 -12.66 -4.57
N HIS A 177 3.11 -11.59 -4.37
CA HIS A 177 2.06 -11.52 -3.36
C HIS A 177 0.98 -10.50 -3.76
N THR A 178 -0.13 -10.51 -3.02
CA THR A 178 -1.09 -9.40 -2.97
C THR A 178 -0.98 -8.74 -1.59
N ASP A 179 -1.32 -7.46 -1.50
CA ASP A 179 -1.50 -6.82 -0.21
C ASP A 179 -2.74 -7.38 0.49
N SER A 180 -2.66 -7.66 1.79
CA SER A 180 -3.82 -8.22 2.52
C SER A 180 -4.89 -7.19 2.82
N GLY A 181 -4.53 -5.90 2.88
CA GLY A 181 -5.41 -4.81 3.23
C GLY A 181 -6.36 -4.40 2.11
N PHE A 182 -6.95 -3.22 2.24
CA PHE A 182 -7.86 -2.65 1.25
C PHE A 182 -7.09 -2.00 0.10
N LEU A 183 -6.25 -1.02 0.41
CA LEU A 183 -5.43 -0.36 -0.60
C LEU A 183 -4.09 0.10 -0.02
N THR A 184 -3.09 0.23 -0.88
CA THR A 184 -1.74 0.66 -0.52
C THR A 184 -1.37 1.88 -1.35
N ILE A 185 -0.88 2.93 -0.72
CA ILE A 185 -0.16 4.03 -1.38
C ILE A 185 1.34 3.78 -1.27
N LEU A 186 2.04 3.80 -2.39
CA LEU A 186 3.49 3.62 -2.49
C LEU A 186 4.13 4.86 -3.12
N GLN A 187 5.00 5.52 -2.36
CA GLN A 187 6.03 6.39 -2.91
C GLN A 187 7.26 5.54 -3.21
N ASP A 188 7.44 5.17 -4.48
CA ASP A 188 8.56 4.32 -4.92
C ASP A 188 9.87 5.12 -5.06
N ASP A 189 11.00 4.42 -5.22
CA ASP A 189 12.28 5.03 -5.57
C ASP A 189 12.17 5.73 -6.94
N GLU A 190 12.84 6.87 -7.07
CA GLU A 190 12.82 7.66 -8.31
C GLU A 190 13.82 7.16 -9.34
N ASN A 191 14.86 6.44 -8.90
CA ASN A 191 15.95 6.04 -9.77
C ASN A 191 16.07 4.52 -9.90
N VAL A 192 15.48 3.77 -8.95
CA VAL A 192 15.66 2.32 -8.84
C VAL A 192 14.31 1.63 -8.97
N GLY A 193 14.02 1.17 -10.18
CA GLY A 193 12.80 0.42 -10.46
C GLY A 193 12.82 -1.00 -9.89
N GLY A 194 11.92 -1.84 -10.39
CA GLY A 194 11.86 -3.26 -10.03
C GLY A 194 10.48 -3.73 -9.63
N LEU A 195 9.58 -2.82 -9.29
CA LEU A 195 8.18 -3.19 -9.09
C LEU A 195 7.58 -3.71 -10.40
N GLU A 196 6.91 -4.86 -10.30
CA GLU A 196 6.18 -5.47 -11.40
C GLU A 196 4.81 -5.90 -10.89
N VAL A 197 3.78 -5.60 -11.69
CA VAL A 197 2.39 -5.99 -11.43
C VAL A 197 1.94 -7.01 -12.45
N MET A 198 1.08 -7.94 -12.05
CA MET A 198 0.52 -8.94 -12.95
C MET A 198 -0.73 -8.40 -13.63
N ASP A 199 -0.74 -8.38 -14.96
CA ASP A 199 -1.94 -8.02 -15.73
C ASP A 199 -2.95 -9.17 -15.83
N LYS A 200 -4.09 -8.92 -16.50
CA LYS A 200 -5.14 -9.93 -16.71
C LYS A 200 -4.71 -11.14 -17.56
N SER A 201 -3.64 -11.02 -18.35
CA SER A 201 -3.10 -12.14 -19.12
C SER A 201 -2.20 -13.06 -18.27
N GLY A 202 -1.86 -12.63 -17.06
CA GLY A 202 -0.92 -13.31 -16.16
C GLY A 202 0.53 -12.90 -16.40
N ALA A 203 0.79 -11.92 -17.28
CA ALA A 203 2.11 -11.40 -17.55
C ALA A 203 2.51 -10.35 -16.50
N PHE A 204 3.80 -10.30 -16.17
CA PHE A 204 4.34 -9.25 -15.32
C PHE A 204 4.69 -8.02 -16.14
N VAL A 205 4.08 -6.89 -15.79
CA VAL A 205 4.28 -5.58 -16.39
C VAL A 205 5.17 -4.74 -15.46
N PRO A 206 6.30 -4.22 -15.95
CA PRO A 206 7.10 -3.24 -15.22
C PRO A 206 6.32 -1.98 -14.86
N VAL A 207 6.45 -1.55 -13.61
CA VAL A 207 6.01 -0.22 -13.18
C VAL A 207 7.25 0.66 -13.04
N ASP A 208 7.51 1.45 -14.08
CA ASP A 208 8.71 2.27 -14.11
C ASP A 208 8.61 3.44 -13.12
N PRO A 209 9.74 3.85 -12.49
CA PRO A 209 9.77 5.01 -11.60
C PRO A 209 9.22 6.27 -12.29
N CYS A 210 8.22 6.90 -11.67
CA CYS A 210 7.72 8.19 -12.12
C CYS A 210 7.79 9.21 -10.97
N PRO A 211 8.80 10.10 -10.97
CA PRO A 211 9.00 11.08 -9.90
C PRO A 211 7.78 11.96 -9.64
N GLY A 212 7.54 12.25 -8.37
CA GLY A 212 6.45 13.14 -7.94
C GLY A 212 5.04 12.56 -8.08
N THR A 213 4.93 11.25 -8.33
CA THR A 213 3.65 10.53 -8.35
C THR A 213 3.61 9.48 -7.24
N LEU A 214 2.41 9.04 -6.90
CA LEU A 214 2.18 7.93 -5.98
C LEU A 214 1.60 6.76 -6.76
N LEU A 215 1.98 5.54 -6.39
CA LEU A 215 1.33 4.33 -6.91
C LEU A 215 0.28 3.84 -5.92
N VAL A 216 -0.85 3.38 -6.42
CA VAL A 216 -1.88 2.71 -5.64
C VAL A 216 -1.99 1.26 -6.08
N ASN A 217 -1.99 0.34 -5.11
CA ASN A 217 -2.37 -1.06 -5.31
C ASN A 217 -3.63 -1.37 -4.49
N LEU A 218 -4.51 -2.20 -5.04
CA LEU A 218 -5.66 -2.74 -4.32
C LEU A 218 -5.34 -4.14 -3.79
N GLY A 219 -5.79 -4.40 -2.57
CA GLY A 219 -5.53 -5.64 -1.85
C GLY A 219 -6.75 -6.55 -1.72
N ASP A 220 -6.56 -7.62 -0.96
CA ASP A 220 -7.57 -8.67 -0.80
C ASP A 220 -8.84 -8.18 -0.11
N VAL A 221 -8.73 -7.27 0.87
CA VAL A 221 -9.92 -6.70 1.54
C VAL A 221 -10.71 -5.84 0.55
N ALA A 222 -10.07 -5.13 -0.37
CA ALA A 222 -10.81 -4.39 -1.41
C ALA A 222 -11.55 -5.33 -2.35
N GLN A 223 -10.94 -6.45 -2.74
CA GLN A 223 -11.62 -7.45 -3.54
C GLN A 223 -12.81 -8.08 -2.81
N ALA A 224 -12.64 -8.45 -1.53
CA ALA A 224 -13.72 -9.04 -0.74
C ALA A 224 -14.87 -8.04 -0.49
N TRP A 225 -14.53 -6.82 -0.06
CA TRP A 225 -15.48 -5.74 0.25
C TRP A 225 -16.25 -5.28 -1.00
N SER A 226 -15.62 -5.27 -2.17
CA SER A 226 -16.30 -4.87 -3.42
C SER A 226 -17.11 -6.01 -4.07
N ASN A 227 -17.32 -7.12 -3.35
CA ASN A 227 -17.94 -8.33 -3.88
C ASN A 227 -17.28 -8.84 -5.19
N GLY A 228 -15.94 -8.76 -5.27
CA GLY A 228 -15.16 -9.23 -6.41
C GLY A 228 -14.99 -8.24 -7.56
N ARG A 229 -15.51 -7.01 -7.47
CA ARG A 229 -15.41 -6.00 -8.53
C ARG A 229 -13.99 -5.44 -8.65
N LEU A 230 -13.37 -5.11 -7.52
CA LEU A 230 -12.01 -4.57 -7.47
C LEU A 230 -10.98 -5.69 -7.57
N CYS A 231 -9.97 -5.51 -8.41
CA CYS A 231 -8.90 -6.49 -8.61
C CYS A 231 -7.85 -6.37 -7.51
N ASN A 232 -7.57 -7.45 -6.78
CA ASN A 232 -6.40 -7.51 -5.90
C ASN A 232 -5.12 -7.80 -6.70
N VAL A 233 -4.31 -6.78 -6.94
CA VAL A 233 -3.18 -6.91 -7.88
C VAL A 233 -2.03 -7.74 -7.29
N ARG A 234 -1.67 -8.83 -7.98
CA ARG A 234 -0.44 -9.58 -7.69
C ARG A 234 0.76 -8.76 -8.14
N HIS A 235 1.74 -8.61 -7.27
CA HIS A 235 2.92 -7.83 -7.56
C HIS A 235 4.17 -8.42 -6.90
N ARG A 236 5.33 -8.01 -7.40
CA ARG A 236 6.66 -8.41 -6.91
C ARG A 236 7.65 -7.26 -7.08
N VAL A 237 8.80 -7.36 -6.44
CA VAL A 237 9.93 -6.44 -6.67
C VAL A 237 11.13 -7.24 -7.15
N GLN A 238 11.59 -6.97 -8.37
CA GLN A 238 12.81 -7.52 -8.94
C GLN A 238 14.02 -6.66 -8.60
N CYS A 239 15.13 -7.31 -8.26
CA CYS A 239 16.42 -6.65 -8.16
C CYS A 239 17.00 -6.47 -9.57
N ARG A 240 16.81 -5.29 -10.18
CA ARG A 240 17.31 -5.01 -11.53
C ARG A 240 18.77 -4.58 -11.58
N GLU A 241 19.28 -4.02 -10.49
CA GLU A 241 20.63 -3.50 -10.40
C GLU A 241 21.18 -3.61 -8.98
N ALA A 242 22.51 -3.61 -8.86
CA ALA A 242 23.22 -3.77 -7.59
C ALA A 242 23.31 -2.43 -6.83
N THR A 243 22.17 -1.94 -6.35
CA THR A 243 22.08 -0.65 -5.65
C THR A 243 21.10 -0.69 -4.49
N ILE A 244 21.03 0.41 -3.74
CA ILE A 244 20.03 0.57 -2.68
C ILE A 244 18.72 1.04 -3.29
N ARG A 245 17.64 0.29 -3.08
CA ARG A 245 16.27 0.72 -3.38
C ARG A 245 15.55 1.14 -2.10
N VAL A 246 14.93 2.32 -2.10
CA VAL A 246 14.13 2.82 -0.97
C VAL A 246 12.70 3.10 -1.41
N SER A 247 11.72 2.66 -0.62
CA SER A 247 10.31 2.98 -0.86
C SER A 247 9.56 3.26 0.44
N ILE A 248 8.48 4.02 0.35
CA ILE A 248 7.60 4.34 1.48
C ILE A 248 6.21 3.87 1.12
N ALA A 249 5.67 2.94 1.90
CA ALA A 249 4.36 2.33 1.69
C ALA A 249 3.42 2.61 2.87
N THR A 250 2.19 2.99 2.55
CA THR A 250 1.10 3.15 3.52
C THR A 250 -0.01 2.20 3.13
N PHE A 251 -0.35 1.28 4.03
CA PHE A 251 -1.33 0.23 3.80
C PHE A 251 -2.59 0.55 4.60
N LEU A 252 -3.68 0.88 3.92
CA LEU A 252 -5.01 0.90 4.51
C LEU A 252 -5.45 -0.56 4.67
N LEU A 253 -5.66 -0.98 5.90
CA LEU A 253 -5.89 -2.38 6.25
C LEU A 253 -7.38 -2.73 6.14
N GLY A 254 -7.84 -3.74 6.88
CA GLY A 254 -9.27 -3.98 7.12
C GLY A 254 -9.69 -3.45 8.50
N PRO A 255 -11.00 -3.50 8.83
CA PRO A 255 -11.54 -2.96 10.07
C PRO A 255 -10.94 -3.63 11.33
N LYS A 256 -11.01 -2.93 12.46
CA LYS A 256 -10.53 -3.37 13.79
C LYS A 256 -11.66 -3.97 14.63
N ASP A 257 -11.34 -4.31 15.88
CA ASP A 257 -12.32 -4.58 16.94
C ASP A 257 -13.31 -5.71 16.63
N GLN A 258 -12.84 -6.71 15.88
CA GLN A 258 -13.62 -7.87 15.43
C GLN A 258 -14.78 -7.51 14.48
N GLU A 259 -14.80 -6.29 13.93
CA GLU A 259 -15.70 -5.94 12.84
C GLU A 259 -15.38 -6.77 11.59
N ALA A 260 -16.43 -7.13 10.87
CA ALA A 260 -16.32 -8.00 9.71
C ALA A 260 -15.95 -7.21 8.45
N VAL A 261 -15.05 -7.79 7.66
CA VAL A 261 -14.93 -7.50 6.24
C VAL A 261 -16.09 -8.18 5.54
N GLU A 262 -16.98 -7.39 4.96
CA GLU A 262 -18.07 -7.88 4.13
C GLU A 262 -18.45 -6.89 3.03
N ALA A 263 -19.07 -7.42 1.98
CA ALA A 263 -19.58 -6.58 0.90
C ALA A 263 -20.81 -5.80 1.36
N PRO A 264 -20.86 -4.46 1.12
CA PRO A 264 -22.05 -3.66 1.31
C PRO A 264 -23.28 -4.26 0.61
N PRO A 265 -24.48 -4.16 1.19
CA PRO A 265 -25.70 -4.69 0.59
C PRO A 265 -25.95 -4.21 -0.85
N GLU A 266 -25.55 -2.99 -1.17
CA GLU A 266 -25.69 -2.38 -2.50
C GLU A 266 -24.87 -3.10 -3.58
N PHE A 267 -23.89 -3.93 -3.21
CA PHE A 267 -23.09 -4.72 -4.14
C PHE A 267 -23.58 -6.16 -4.32
N VAL A 268 -24.68 -6.52 -3.64
CA VAL A 268 -25.24 -7.87 -3.63
C VAL A 268 -26.68 -7.84 -4.13
N ASP A 269 -26.92 -8.50 -5.25
CA ASP A 269 -28.24 -8.65 -5.86
C ASP A 269 -28.39 -10.05 -6.49
N SER A 270 -29.50 -10.30 -7.21
CA SER A 270 -29.74 -11.60 -7.84
C SER A 270 -28.74 -11.95 -8.95
N GLU A 271 -28.19 -10.94 -9.63
CA GLU A 271 -27.20 -11.10 -10.70
C GLU A 271 -25.77 -11.16 -10.14
N HIS A 272 -25.54 -10.55 -8.98
CA HIS A 272 -24.26 -10.49 -8.26
C HIS A 272 -24.42 -11.04 -6.84
N PRO A 273 -24.59 -12.36 -6.66
CA PRO A 273 -24.71 -12.95 -5.33
C PRO A 273 -23.43 -12.70 -4.51
N ARG A 274 -23.56 -12.74 -3.19
CA ARG A 274 -22.44 -12.54 -2.27
C ARG A 274 -21.38 -13.61 -2.50
N LEU A 275 -20.16 -13.19 -2.84
CA LEU A 275 -19.05 -14.10 -3.17
C LEU A 275 -18.29 -14.62 -1.97
N TYR A 276 -18.23 -13.86 -0.88
CA TYR A 276 -17.41 -14.17 0.29
C TYR A 276 -18.24 -14.18 1.57
N VAL A 277 -17.98 -15.15 2.44
CA VAL A 277 -18.55 -15.12 3.81
C VAL A 277 -17.90 -13.96 4.60
N PRO A 278 -18.61 -13.29 5.51
CA PRO A 278 -17.99 -12.30 6.40
C PRO A 278 -16.84 -12.89 7.20
N PHE A 279 -15.74 -12.14 7.36
CA PHE A 279 -14.57 -12.56 8.12
C PHE A 279 -13.91 -11.37 8.83
N THR A 280 -13.17 -11.61 9.91
CA THR A 280 -12.36 -10.55 10.53
C THR A 280 -11.03 -10.40 9.79
N TYR A 281 -10.52 -9.17 9.71
CA TYR A 281 -9.24 -8.92 9.05
C TYR A 281 -8.08 -9.69 9.71
N GLU A 282 -8.10 -9.84 11.04
CA GLU A 282 -7.08 -10.59 11.77
C GLU A 282 -7.09 -12.09 11.44
N ASP A 283 -8.27 -12.71 11.35
CA ASP A 283 -8.38 -14.12 11.00
C ASP A 283 -7.97 -14.36 9.56
N TYR A 284 -8.27 -13.42 8.65
CA TYR A 284 -7.77 -13.49 7.29
C TYR A 284 -6.24 -13.41 7.23
N ARG A 285 -5.62 -12.51 8.00
CA ARG A 285 -4.14 -12.45 8.10
C ARG A 285 -3.56 -13.75 8.66
N LYS A 286 -4.16 -14.32 9.71
CA LYS A 286 -3.74 -15.62 10.28
C LYS A 286 -3.87 -16.74 9.25
N LEU A 287 -4.97 -16.78 8.49
CA LEU A 287 -5.21 -17.75 7.42
C LEU A 287 -4.13 -17.67 6.34
N ARG A 288 -3.81 -16.46 5.85
CA ARG A 288 -2.73 -16.26 4.87
C ARG A 288 -1.37 -16.77 5.38
N LEU A 289 -1.07 -16.51 6.65
CA LEU A 289 0.19 -16.94 7.28
C LEU A 289 0.26 -18.47 7.47
N SER A 290 -0.80 -19.09 8.00
CA SER A 290 -0.81 -20.53 8.31
C SER A 290 -0.86 -21.40 7.05
N SER A 291 -1.59 -20.96 6.02
CA SER A 291 -1.70 -21.67 4.73
C SER A 291 -0.55 -21.37 3.77
N LYS A 292 0.28 -20.35 4.05
CA LYS A 292 1.31 -19.82 3.15
C LYS A 292 0.76 -19.33 1.80
N LEU A 293 -0.52 -19.00 1.73
CA LEU A 293 -1.17 -18.41 0.57
C LEU A 293 -1.10 -16.88 0.65
N GLN A 294 -0.24 -16.27 -0.14
CA GLN A 294 0.09 -14.84 -0.04
C GLN A 294 -0.23 -14.03 -1.30
N ALA A 295 -0.77 -14.64 -2.36
CA ALA A 295 -1.07 -13.96 -3.63
C ALA A 295 -2.57 -14.04 -3.95
N GLY A 296 -3.40 -13.79 -2.93
CA GLY A 296 -4.86 -13.73 -3.01
C GLY A 296 -5.58 -15.09 -2.94
N GLU A 297 -4.86 -16.23 -2.98
CA GLU A 297 -5.49 -17.55 -3.04
C GLU A 297 -6.29 -17.89 -1.77
N ALA A 298 -5.91 -17.32 -0.63
CA ALA A 298 -6.61 -17.52 0.64
C ALA A 298 -8.08 -17.06 0.59
N LEU A 299 -8.42 -16.06 -0.26
CA LEU A 299 -9.81 -15.64 -0.45
C LEU A 299 -10.71 -16.75 -1.01
N ALA A 300 -10.14 -17.71 -1.76
CA ALA A 300 -10.92 -18.82 -2.30
C ALA A 300 -11.49 -19.73 -1.19
N LEU A 301 -10.82 -19.79 -0.04
CA LEU A 301 -11.25 -20.57 1.12
C LEU A 301 -12.40 -19.89 1.88
N LEU A 302 -12.68 -18.62 1.57
CA LEU A 302 -13.75 -17.81 2.16
C LEU A 302 -14.90 -17.58 1.19
N ARG A 303 -14.90 -18.26 0.03
CA ARG A 303 -16.01 -18.15 -0.92
C ARG A 303 -17.26 -18.81 -0.37
N THR A 304 -18.41 -18.20 -0.63
CA THR A 304 -19.71 -18.83 -0.40
C THR A 304 -19.85 -20.05 -1.32
N THR A 305 -20.48 -21.10 -0.81
CA THR A 305 -20.91 -22.23 -1.65
C THR A 305 -22.09 -21.79 -2.51
N PRO A 306 -22.14 -22.11 -3.81
CA PRO A 306 -23.33 -21.87 -4.61
C PRO A 306 -24.52 -22.59 -3.97
N SER A 307 -25.56 -21.83 -3.66
CA SER A 307 -26.88 -22.34 -3.25
C SER A 307 -27.64 -22.92 -4.44
#